data_AF-A0A4D6BND8-F1
#
_entry.id   AF-A0A4D6BND8-F1
#
_cell.length_a   1.000
_cell.length_b   1.000
_cell.length_c   1.000
_cell.angle_alpha   90.00
_cell.angle_beta   90.00
_cell.angle_gamma   90.00
#
_symmetry.space_group_name_H-M   'P 1'
#
loop_
_entity.id
_entity.type
_entity.pdbx_description
1 polymer ?
#
loop_
_entity_poly.entity_id
_entity_poly.type
_entity_poly.pdbx_seq_one_letter_code
_entity_poly.pdbx_strand_id
1 'polypeptide(L)' 'MCICINCMYVNNCVTYQKVMKQHCSSFIKSQAKFNPSQPIISVNIYYYKKSMEIDWDIIECLSFLDSPARWVKL' A
#
# COMPACT_ATOMS: atom_id res chain seq x y z
N MET A 1 -8.50 4.04 0.78
CA MET A 1 -8.42 2.79 -0.01
C MET A 1 -7.32 2.94 -1.05
N CYS A 2 -6.23 2.20 -0.88
CA CYS A 2 -5.01 2.27 -1.68
C CYS A 2 -5.23 1.83 -3.14
N ILE A 3 -4.78 2.62 -4.12
CA ILE A 3 -4.91 2.27 -5.56
C ILE A 3 -4.17 0.99 -5.92
N CYS A 4 -3.11 0.65 -5.18
CA CYS A 4 -2.25 -0.48 -5.49
C CYS A 4 -2.99 -1.82 -5.48
N ILE A 5 -4.13 -1.96 -4.80
CA ILE A 5 -4.90 -3.21 -4.80
C ILE A 5 -5.39 -3.63 -6.20
N ASN A 6 -5.48 -2.67 -7.12
CA ASN A 6 -5.81 -2.86 -8.54
C ASN A 6 -4.58 -2.75 -9.45
N CYS A 7 -3.36 -2.79 -8.92
CA CYS A 7 -2.14 -2.66 -9.73
C CYS A 7 -1.56 -4.03 -10.08
N MET A 8 -1.13 -4.21 -11.33
CA MET A 8 -0.47 -5.42 -11.81
C MET A 8 0.76 -5.83 -10.97
N TYR A 9 1.41 -4.87 -10.30
CA TYR A 9 2.61 -5.10 -9.50
C TYR A 9 2.35 -5.29 -8.00
N VAL A 10 1.10 -5.30 -7.54
CA VAL A 10 0.74 -5.24 -6.11
C VAL A 10 1.47 -6.28 -5.23
N ASN A 11 1.58 -7.54 -5.66
CA ASN A 11 2.25 -8.58 -4.89
C ASN A 11 3.78 -8.42 -4.81
N ASN A 12 4.38 -7.65 -5.72
CA ASN A 12 5.84 -7.51 -5.88
C ASN A 12 6.34 -6.06 -5.70
N CYS A 13 5.46 -5.12 -5.32
CA CYS A 13 5.78 -3.71 -5.20
C CYS A 13 6.36 -3.38 -3.80
N VAL A 14 7.57 -2.83 -3.78
CA VAL A 14 8.26 -2.46 -2.53
C VAL A 14 7.50 -1.39 -1.76
N THR A 15 6.93 -0.39 -2.44
CA THR A 15 6.16 0.69 -1.80
C THR A 15 4.87 0.17 -1.17
N TYR A 16 4.11 -0.66 -1.89
CA TYR A 16 2.91 -1.29 -1.33
C TYR A 16 3.24 -2.12 -0.09
N GLN A 17 4.32 -2.90 -0.13
CA GLN A 17 4.75 -3.66 1.04
C GLN A 17 5.17 -2.80 2.22
N LYS A 18 5.79 -1.64 1.98
CA LYS A 18 6.12 -0.69 3.06
C LYS A 18 4.86 -0.11 3.72
N VAL A 19 3.83 0.21 2.93
CA VAL A 19 2.54 0.69 3.45
C VAL A 19 1.80 -0.42 4.21
N MET A 20 1.78 -1.65 3.69
CA MET A 20 1.19 -2.80 4.39
C MET A 20 1.84 -3.08 5.75
N LYS A 21 3.16 -2.85 5.90
CA LYS A 21 3.85 -2.96 7.20
C LYS A 21 3.38 -1.95 8.24
N GLN A 22 2.84 -0.80 7.82
CA GLN A 22 2.26 0.16 8.75
C GLN A 22 0.88 -0.30 9.24
N HIS A 23 0.15 -1.04 8.40
CA HIS A 23 -1.17 -1.59 8.72
C HIS A 23 -1.11 -2.85 9.59
N CYS A 24 -0.12 -3.72 9.39
CA CYS A 24 -0.01 -4.99 10.12
C CYS A 24 1.40 -5.24 10.66
N SER A 25 1.50 -5.48 11.98
CA SER A 25 2.74 -5.82 12.68
C SER A 25 3.27 -7.24 12.39
N SER A 26 2.46 -8.12 11.80
CA SER A 26 2.79 -9.53 11.54
C SER A 26 3.19 -9.85 10.09
N PHE A 27 3.57 -8.84 9.29
CA PHE A 27 3.79 -9.03 7.86
C PHE A 27 4.93 -10.05 7.57
N ILE A 28 4.59 -11.14 6.89
CA ILE A 28 5.53 -12.14 6.39
C ILE A 28 6.38 -11.48 5.30
N LYS A 29 7.70 -11.53 5.47
CA LYS A 29 8.69 -10.85 4.64
C LYS A 29 8.63 -11.33 3.18
N SER A 30 7.79 -10.69 2.38
CA SER A 30 7.78 -10.87 0.94
C SER A 30 8.98 -10.13 0.31
N GLN A 31 9.68 -10.78 -0.62
CA GLN A 31 10.79 -10.18 -1.36
C GLN A 31 10.26 -9.36 -2.54
N ALA A 32 9.56 -8.25 -2.28
CA ALA A 32 9.27 -7.32 -3.38
C ALA A 32 10.58 -6.86 -4.03
N LYS A 33 10.61 -6.92 -5.36
CA LYS A 33 11.74 -6.45 -6.17
C LYS A 33 11.39 -5.24 -7.01
N PHE A 34 10.10 -4.96 -7.19
CA PHE A 34 9.65 -3.84 -8.03
C PHE A 34 9.62 -2.53 -7.24
N ASN A 35 10.48 -1.59 -7.63
CA ASN A 35 10.47 -0.22 -7.13
C ASN A 35 9.64 0.66 -8.07
N PRO A 36 8.44 1.11 -7.66
CA PRO A 36 7.63 1.98 -8.50
C PRO A 36 8.21 3.39 -8.59
N SER A 37 7.93 4.06 -9.71
CA SER A 37 8.27 5.47 -9.94
C SER A 37 7.22 6.39 -9.34
N GLN A 38 7.69 7.38 -8.58
CA GLN A 38 6.91 8.49 -8.03
C GLN A 38 5.55 8.08 -7.41
N PRO A 39 5.54 7.21 -6.38
CA PRO A 39 4.32 6.97 -5.62
C PRO A 39 4.00 8.16 -4.71
N ILE A 40 2.74 8.59 -4.69
CA ILE A 40 2.22 9.58 -3.73
C ILE A 40 1.47 8.82 -2.64
N ILE A 41 1.89 9.03 -1.39
CA ILE A 41 1.31 8.40 -0.21
C ILE A 41 0.55 9.45 0.58
N SER A 42 -0.73 9.19 0.84
CA SER A 42 -1.56 9.93 1.77
C SER A 42 -1.46 9.30 3.15
N VAL A 43 -1.25 10.13 4.17
CA VAL A 43 -1.20 9.72 5.58
C VAL A 43 -2.22 10.54 6.34
N ASN A 44 -3.27 9.88 6.83
CA ASN A 44 -4.28 10.52 7.66
C ASN A 44 -4.08 10.09 9.10
N ILE A 45 -4.05 11.07 10.01
CA ILE A 45 -3.83 10.84 11.44
C ILE A 45 -5.10 11.24 12.18
N TYR A 46 -5.68 10.29 12.89
CA TYR A 46 -6.85 10.50 13.74
C TYR A 46 -6.44 10.36 15.20
N TYR A 47 -6.83 11.32 16.02
CA TYR A 47 -6.60 11.30 17.45
C TYR A 47 -7.93 11.32 18.18
N TYR A 48 -8.22 10.28 18.96
CA TYR A 48 -9.48 10.17 19.69
C TYR A 48 -9.27 9.54 21.07
N LYS A 49 -9.74 10.21 22.13
CA LYS A 49 -9.79 9.69 23.51
C LYS A 49 -8.56 8.85 23.95
N LYS A 50 -7.35 9.32 23.62
CA LYS A 50 -6.02 8.70 23.89
C LYS A 50 -5.58 7.56 22.96
N SER A 51 -6.33 7.21 21.93
CA SER A 51 -5.83 6.41 20.81
C SER A 51 -5.40 7.29 19.64
N MET A 52 -4.36 6.85 18.93
CA MET A 52 -3.92 7.41 17.67
C MET A 52 -4.11 6.33 16.61
N GLU A 53 -4.85 6.66 15.56
CA GLU A 53 -5.03 5.81 14.39
C GLU A 53 -4.36 6.50 13.20
N ILE A 54 -3.61 5.72 12.41
CA ILE A 54 -2.88 6.24 11.26
C ILE A 54 -3.25 5.41 10.04
N ASP A 55 -3.89 6.05 9.07
CA ASP A 55 -4.23 5.45 7.79
C ASP A 55 -3.19 5.81 6.74
N TRP A 56 -2.63 4.79 6.10
CA TRP A 56 -1.66 4.92 5.03
C TRP A 56 -2.26 4.41 3.72
N ASP A 57 -2.33 5.27 2.71
CA ASP A 57 -2.82 4.91 1.37
C ASP A 57 -1.86 5.40 0.30
N ILE A 58 -1.58 4.56 -0.71
CA ILE A 58 -0.98 5.05 -1.95
C ILE A 58 -2.14 5.53 -2.82
N ILE A 59 -2.15 6.82 -3.14
CA ILE A 59 -3.23 7.47 -3.88
C ILE A 59 -2.88 7.65 -5.36
N GLU A 60 -1.59 7.79 -5.69
CA GLU A 60 -1.10 7.95 -7.06
C GLU A 60 0.27 7.26 -7.22
N CYS A 61 0.60 6.86 -8.45
CA CYS A 61 1.89 6.24 -8.78
C CYS A 61 2.09 6.22 -10.30
N LEU A 62 3.22 6.75 -10.81
CA LEU A 62 3.51 6.74 -12.26
C LEU A 62 3.74 5.34 -12.82
N SER A 63 4.11 4.38 -11.96
CA SER A 63 4.22 2.97 -12.34
C SER A 63 2.94 2.17 -12.15
N PHE A 64 1.80 2.82 -11.90
CA PHE A 64 0.53 2.14 -11.78
C PHE A 64 0.13 1.53 -13.14
N LEU A 65 -0.14 0.23 -13.12
CA LEU A 65 -0.68 -0.48 -14.28
C LEU A 65 -1.97 -1.15 -13.86
N ASP A 66 -3.08 -0.71 -14.44
CA ASP A 66 -4.40 -1.15 -14.02
C ASP A 66 -4.59 -2.66 -14.26
N SER A 67 -5.12 -3.32 -13.23
CA SER A 67 -5.41 -4.74 -13.14
C SER A 67 -6.59 -4.89 -12.18
N PRO A 68 -7.81 -4.56 -12.64
CA PRO A 68 -8.99 -4.56 -11.78
C PRO A 68 -9.26 -5.94 -11.18
N ALA A 69 -9.85 -5.95 -9.99
CA ALA A 69 -10.15 -7.17 -9.23
C ALA A 69 -8.93 -8.04 -8.86
N ARG A 70 -7.70 -7.51 -8.97
CA ARG A 70 -6.50 -8.26 -8.55
C ARG A 70 -6.47 -8.55 -7.05
N TRP A 71 -7.11 -7.70 -6.26
CA TRP A 71 -7.28 -7.86 -4.82
C TRP A 71 -7.97 -9.17 -4.41
N VAL A 72 -8.77 -9.78 -5.29
CA VAL A 72 -9.42 -11.08 -5.05
C VAL A 72 -8.37 -12.21 -4.88
N LYS A 73 -7.14 -12.01 -5.36
CA LYS A 73 -6.04 -12.99 -5.34
C LYS A 73 -4.88 -12.58 -4.39
N LEU A 74 -5.08 -11.57 -3.54
CA LEU A 74 -4.04 -11.04 -2.64
C LEU A 74 -3.90 -11.85 -1.35
#